data_AF-A0A267ALZ7-F1
#
_entry.id   AF-A0A267ALZ7-F1
#
_cell.length_a   1.000
_cell.length_b   1.000
_cell.length_c   1.000
_cell.angle_alpha   90.00
_cell.angle_beta   90.00
_cell.angle_gamma   90.00
#
_symmetry.space_group_name_H-M   'P 1'
#
loop_
_entity.id
_entity.type
_entity.pdbx_description
1 polymer ?
#
loop_
_entity_poly.entity_id
_entity_poly.type
_entity_poly.pdbx_seq_one_letter_code
_entity_poly.pdbx_strand_id
1 'polypeptide(L)'
;MKKYFLYPLMALLSGCSTGPYLYPESAPGKNAVLDRTCPGPKAAMSFAPLSEELNWVHVLVYVAPPGTSSWPGNLRSVDTELRLFGRLYIPPRLRNLNTPDQRRAAYKQTDPPLWVSAASPMVSVRLATGETYQVSIDQLGTGFDPQEQTSSSRKGTPLGKGDMDDFTLTFPDIYVNGEKVPMAPIHFKKREERYAPVFNC
;
A
#
# COMPACT_ATOMS: atom_id res chain seq x y z
N MET A 1 -54.88 7.51 3.96
CA MET A 1 -53.74 6.73 4.50
C MET A 1 -52.46 7.21 3.84
N LYS A 2 -51.53 7.80 4.61
CA LYS A 2 -50.36 8.57 4.15
C LYS A 2 -49.21 7.62 3.75
N LYS A 3 -48.82 7.62 2.47
CA LYS A 3 -47.76 6.76 1.87
C LYS A 3 -46.41 7.48 1.64
N TYR A 4 -46.11 8.56 2.37
CA TYR A 4 -44.96 9.43 2.04
C TYR A 4 -44.07 9.78 3.24
N PHE A 5 -43.70 8.81 4.07
CA PHE A 5 -42.75 9.05 5.18
C PHE A 5 -41.44 8.25 5.11
N LEU A 6 -41.24 7.44 4.07
CA LEU A 6 -40.04 6.58 3.95
C LEU A 6 -38.88 7.20 3.15
N TYR A 7 -39.12 8.26 2.38
CA TYR A 7 -38.09 8.88 1.53
C TYR A 7 -37.09 9.84 2.24
N PRO A 8 -37.42 10.60 3.30
CA PRO A 8 -36.43 11.50 3.90
C PRO A 8 -35.42 10.79 4.80
N LEU A 9 -35.70 9.55 5.24
CA LEU A 9 -34.80 8.79 6.12
C LEU A 9 -33.57 8.23 5.37
N MET A 10 -33.70 7.91 4.06
CA MET A 10 -32.56 7.45 3.25
C MET A 10 -31.60 8.59 2.88
N ALA A 11 -32.07 9.83 2.76
CA ALA A 11 -31.21 10.99 2.48
C ALA A 11 -30.32 11.39 3.68
N LEU A 12 -30.66 10.96 4.90
CA LEU A 12 -29.87 11.19 6.11
C LEU A 12 -28.79 10.13 6.35
N LEU A 13 -28.83 9.00 5.64
CA LEU A 13 -27.83 7.92 5.74
C LEU A 13 -26.70 8.05 4.71
N SER A 14 -26.85 8.92 3.70
CA SER A 14 -25.75 9.32 2.82
C SER A 14 -24.90 10.40 3.49
N GLY A 15 -24.39 10.11 4.69
CA GLY A 15 -23.32 10.90 5.28
C GLY A 15 -22.09 10.71 4.42
N CYS A 16 -21.76 11.69 3.57
CA CYS A 16 -20.44 11.79 2.97
C CYS A 16 -19.45 11.87 4.12
N SER A 17 -18.85 10.76 4.52
CA SER A 17 -17.70 10.81 5.40
C SER A 17 -16.67 11.62 4.65
N THR A 18 -16.34 12.79 5.18
CA THR A 18 -15.27 13.66 4.72
C THR A 18 -14.13 13.51 5.70
N GLY A 19 -12.94 13.34 5.20
CA GLY A 19 -11.76 13.25 6.02
C GLY A 19 -10.52 13.04 5.16
N PRO A 20 -9.35 13.15 5.77
CA PRO A 20 -8.12 13.11 5.01
C PRO A 20 -7.70 11.69 4.67
N TYR A 21 -7.28 11.49 3.43
CA TYR A 21 -6.47 10.34 3.05
C TYR A 21 -5.20 10.82 2.35
N LEU A 22 -4.10 10.06 2.50
CA LEU A 22 -2.83 10.35 1.87
C LEU A 22 -2.78 9.66 0.51
N TYR A 23 -2.75 10.45 -0.56
CA TYR A 23 -2.67 9.92 -1.92
C TYR A 23 -1.21 9.84 -2.36
N PRO A 24 -0.73 8.65 -2.82
CA PRO A 24 0.63 8.49 -3.34
C PRO A 24 0.71 8.82 -4.83
N GLU A 25 1.83 9.43 -5.24
CA GLU A 25 2.20 9.68 -6.63
C GLU A 25 3.68 9.37 -6.86
N SER A 26 4.00 8.65 -7.94
CA SER A 26 5.38 8.33 -8.33
C SER A 26 5.43 8.05 -9.83
N ALA A 27 6.49 8.49 -10.51
CA ALA A 27 6.56 8.40 -11.97
C ALA A 27 6.55 6.96 -12.55
N PRO A 28 7.36 5.99 -12.06
CA PRO A 28 7.32 4.60 -12.51
C PRO A 28 6.35 3.73 -11.69
N GLY A 29 5.84 4.23 -10.57
CA GLY A 29 4.99 3.47 -9.67
C GLY A 29 3.59 3.25 -10.22
N LYS A 30 2.98 2.12 -9.88
CA LYS A 30 1.56 1.84 -10.20
C LYS A 30 0.70 2.08 -8.97
N ASN A 31 -0.35 2.87 -9.12
CA ASN A 31 -1.33 3.04 -8.05
C ASN A 31 -2.05 1.72 -7.75
N ALA A 32 -2.02 1.30 -6.48
CA ALA A 32 -2.69 0.12 -5.99
C ALA A 32 -3.75 0.52 -4.95
N VAL A 33 -5.02 0.36 -5.31
CA VAL A 33 -6.12 0.49 -4.34
C VAL A 33 -6.07 -0.73 -3.41
N LEU A 34 -5.99 -0.46 -2.11
CA LEU A 34 -5.98 -1.48 -1.06
C LEU A 34 -7.39 -1.76 -0.58
N ASP A 35 -8.14 -0.70 -0.31
CA ASP A 35 -9.45 -0.75 0.30
C ASP A 35 -10.25 0.49 -0.13
N ARG A 36 -11.53 0.32 -0.42
CA ARG A 36 -12.43 1.42 -0.77
C ARG A 36 -13.10 1.89 0.52
N THR A 37 -12.46 2.83 1.20
CA THR A 37 -13.00 3.42 2.43
C THR A 37 -13.62 4.79 2.17
N CYS A 38 -14.58 5.16 3.00
CA CYS A 38 -15.03 6.54 3.15
C CYS A 38 -14.06 7.23 4.14
N PRO A 39 -13.43 8.39 3.85
CA PRO A 39 -13.70 9.42 2.83
C PRO A 39 -12.91 9.29 1.51
N GLY A 40 -12.07 8.28 1.37
CA GLY A 40 -11.28 8.04 0.17
C GLY A 40 -10.56 6.68 0.25
N PRO A 41 -10.13 6.11 -0.89
CA PRO A 41 -9.53 4.78 -0.91
C PRO A 41 -8.17 4.79 -0.19
N LYS A 42 -7.89 3.74 0.57
CA LYS A 42 -6.52 3.43 0.99
C LYS A 42 -5.73 3.07 -0.26
N ALA A 43 -4.75 3.88 -0.61
CA ALA A 43 -3.93 3.69 -1.80
C ALA A 43 -2.46 3.49 -1.43
N ALA A 44 -1.84 2.49 -2.05
CA ALA A 44 -0.42 2.28 -1.99
C ALA A 44 0.21 2.57 -3.35
N MET A 45 1.50 2.91 -3.34
CA MET A 45 2.30 2.86 -4.55
C MET A 45 2.89 1.45 -4.70
N SER A 46 2.75 0.86 -5.88
CA SER A 46 3.22 -0.49 -6.17
C SER A 46 4.38 -0.46 -7.16
N PHE A 47 5.44 -1.17 -6.81
CA PHE A 47 6.61 -1.36 -7.64
C PHE A 47 6.89 -2.85 -7.81
N ALA A 48 7.44 -3.23 -8.96
CA ALA A 48 7.83 -4.61 -9.24
C ALA A 48 9.17 -4.59 -9.99
N PRO A 49 9.95 -5.67 -9.89
CA PRO A 49 11.09 -5.90 -10.77
C PRO A 49 10.67 -5.87 -12.25
N LEU A 50 11.62 -5.64 -13.14
CA LEU A 50 11.36 -5.51 -14.57
C LEU A 50 11.34 -6.87 -15.29
N SER A 51 12.05 -7.87 -14.76
CA SER A 51 12.12 -9.20 -15.35
C SER A 51 10.75 -9.87 -15.41
N GLU A 52 10.52 -10.67 -16.45
CA GLU A 52 9.30 -11.47 -16.53
C GLU A 52 9.20 -12.50 -15.41
N GLU A 53 10.34 -12.94 -14.88
CA GLU A 53 10.44 -13.95 -13.82
C GLU A 53 9.91 -13.43 -12.48
N LEU A 54 10.11 -12.14 -12.17
CA LEU A 54 9.77 -11.56 -10.87
C LEU A 54 8.75 -10.41 -10.93
N ASN A 55 8.32 -9.96 -12.10
CA ASN A 55 7.33 -8.88 -12.24
C ASN A 55 5.92 -9.18 -11.69
N TRP A 56 5.70 -10.39 -11.16
CA TRP A 56 4.49 -10.78 -10.44
C TRP A 56 4.61 -10.54 -8.92
N VAL A 57 5.81 -10.24 -8.42
CA VAL A 57 6.09 -9.93 -7.02
C VAL A 57 6.16 -8.42 -6.87
N HIS A 58 5.14 -7.84 -6.24
CA HIS A 58 5.06 -6.41 -6.06
C HIS A 58 5.40 -6.01 -4.63
N VAL A 59 6.21 -4.97 -4.48
CA VAL A 59 6.44 -4.25 -3.23
C VAL A 59 5.49 -3.06 -3.17
N LEU A 60 4.68 -2.99 -2.13
CA LEU A 60 3.68 -1.94 -1.92
C LEU A 60 4.12 -1.03 -0.78
N VAL A 61 4.06 0.28 -1.05
CA VAL A 61 4.34 1.35 -0.11
C VAL A 61 3.04 2.07 0.20
N TYR A 62 2.60 1.97 1.45
CA TYR A 62 1.41 2.64 1.96
C TYR A 62 1.80 3.54 3.12
N VAL A 63 1.22 4.73 3.19
CA VAL A 63 1.31 5.57 4.38
C VAL A 63 -0.05 5.69 5.03
N ALA A 64 -0.15 5.21 6.26
CA ALA A 64 -1.34 5.28 7.08
C ALA A 64 -1.37 6.62 7.83
N PRO A 65 -2.44 7.44 7.67
CA PRO A 65 -2.57 8.66 8.45
C PRO A 65 -2.86 8.37 9.94
N PRO A 66 -2.67 9.36 10.83
CA PRO A 66 -3.05 9.25 12.24
C PRO A 66 -4.49 8.79 12.40
N GLY A 67 -4.76 7.98 13.44
CA GLY A 67 -6.06 7.38 13.71
C GLY A 67 -6.31 6.06 12.97
N THR A 68 -5.46 5.67 12.03
CA THR A 68 -5.58 4.37 11.34
C THR A 68 -5.33 3.21 12.31
N SER A 69 -6.24 2.24 12.34
CA SER A 69 -6.08 1.03 13.15
C SER A 69 -4.98 0.13 12.57
N SER A 70 -4.26 -0.56 13.45
CA SER A 70 -3.16 -1.46 13.09
C SER A 70 -3.20 -2.75 13.88
N TRP A 71 -2.81 -3.85 13.23
CA TRP A 71 -2.50 -5.13 13.89
C TRP A 71 -1.00 -5.20 14.25
N PRO A 72 -0.62 -5.77 15.40
CA PRO A 72 -1.49 -6.41 16.38
C PRO A 72 -2.21 -5.44 17.34
N GLY A 73 -3.37 -5.86 17.85
CA GLY A 73 -4.09 -5.17 18.92
C GLY A 73 -5.12 -4.12 18.48
N ASN A 74 -5.29 -3.87 17.18
CA ASN A 74 -6.24 -2.90 16.62
C ASN A 74 -6.09 -1.47 17.19
N LEU A 75 -4.89 -1.13 17.67
CA LEU A 75 -4.60 0.19 18.23
C LEU A 75 -4.59 1.23 17.10
N ARG A 76 -5.21 2.38 17.37
CA ARG A 76 -5.15 3.53 16.46
C ARG A 76 -3.82 4.24 16.68
N SER A 77 -3.04 4.37 15.62
CA SER A 77 -1.78 5.11 15.71
C SER A 77 -2.05 6.60 15.92
N VAL A 78 -1.18 7.26 16.68
CA VAL A 78 -1.20 8.73 16.82
C VAL A 78 -0.33 9.40 15.76
N ASP A 79 0.56 8.64 15.13
CA ASP A 79 1.50 9.11 14.13
C ASP A 79 1.08 8.68 12.72
N THR A 80 1.63 9.35 11.73
CA THR A 80 1.65 8.88 10.34
C THR A 80 2.63 7.70 10.24
N GLU A 81 2.19 6.55 9.73
CA GLU A 81 2.99 5.32 9.66
C GLU A 81 3.27 4.88 8.23
N LEU A 82 4.54 4.60 7.93
CA LEU A 82 4.93 3.90 6.71
C LEU A 82 4.75 2.39 6.87
N ARG A 83 4.02 1.77 5.96
CA ARG A 83 3.75 0.33 5.90
C ARG A 83 4.26 -0.24 4.58
N LEU A 84 5.17 -1.21 4.67
CA LEU A 84 5.77 -1.91 3.54
C LEU A 84 5.29 -3.37 3.53
N PHE A 85 4.82 -3.86 2.38
CA PHE A 85 4.32 -5.22 2.27
C PHE A 85 4.35 -5.71 0.82
N GLY A 86 4.28 -7.03 0.65
CA GLY A 86 4.21 -7.69 -0.65
C GLY A 86 2.78 -7.85 -1.16
N ARG A 87 2.64 -7.93 -2.49
CA ARG A 87 1.44 -8.45 -3.16
C ARG A 87 1.88 -9.33 -4.32
N LEU A 88 1.34 -10.54 -4.37
CA LEU A 88 1.67 -11.52 -5.39
C LEU A 88 0.55 -11.60 -6.42
N TYR A 89 0.91 -11.42 -7.69
CA TYR A 89 0.03 -11.64 -8.84
C TYR A 89 0.28 -13.02 -9.44
N ILE A 90 -0.41 -13.35 -10.54
CA ILE A 90 -0.28 -14.64 -11.19
C ILE A 90 1.19 -14.84 -11.66
N PRO A 91 1.92 -15.83 -11.10
CA PRO A 91 3.30 -16.09 -11.48
C PRO A 91 3.38 -16.60 -12.92
N PRO A 92 4.53 -16.41 -13.61
CA PRO A 92 4.70 -16.78 -15.02
C PRO A 92 4.27 -18.20 -15.36
N ARG A 93 4.61 -19.17 -14.50
CA ARG A 93 4.24 -20.59 -14.69
C ARG A 93 2.74 -20.85 -14.73
N LEU A 94 1.92 -19.95 -14.18
CA LEU A 94 0.46 -20.05 -14.15
C LEU A 94 -0.21 -19.21 -15.25
N ARG A 95 0.55 -18.47 -16.06
CA ARG A 95 0.01 -17.67 -17.16
C ARG A 95 -0.28 -18.57 -18.36
N ASN A 96 -1.34 -18.24 -19.11
CA ASN A 96 -1.66 -18.83 -20.42
C ASN A 96 -1.79 -20.37 -20.45
N LEU A 97 -2.28 -20.99 -19.38
CA LEU A 97 -2.47 -22.44 -19.30
C LEU A 97 -3.78 -22.88 -19.96
N ASN A 98 -3.67 -23.47 -21.15
CA ASN A 98 -4.83 -23.75 -22.01
C ASN A 98 -5.47 -25.13 -21.77
N THR A 99 -4.73 -26.11 -21.21
CA THR A 99 -5.26 -27.46 -20.96
C THR A 99 -5.32 -27.83 -19.48
N PRO A 100 -6.21 -28.75 -19.06
CA PRO A 100 -6.25 -29.25 -17.68
C PRO A 100 -4.93 -29.91 -17.23
N ASP A 101 -4.21 -30.57 -18.14
CA ASP A 101 -2.95 -31.25 -17.81
C ASP A 101 -1.80 -30.26 -17.63
N GLN A 102 -1.73 -29.20 -18.44
CA GLN A 102 -0.81 -28.08 -18.23
C GLN A 102 -1.04 -27.43 -16.87
N ARG A 103 -2.31 -27.18 -16.49
CA ARG A 103 -2.66 -26.69 -15.16
C ARG A 103 -2.18 -27.62 -14.06
N ARG A 104 -2.50 -28.92 -14.15
CA ARG A 104 -2.07 -29.90 -13.16
C ARG A 104 -0.55 -29.97 -13.00
N ALA A 105 0.19 -29.91 -14.09
CA ALA A 105 1.65 -29.90 -14.06
C ALA A 105 2.20 -28.61 -13.43
N ALA A 106 1.67 -27.45 -13.82
CA ALA A 106 2.12 -26.16 -13.31
C ALA A 106 1.87 -26.00 -11.80
N TYR A 107 0.70 -26.43 -11.29
CA TYR A 107 0.39 -26.37 -9.85
C TYR A 107 1.26 -27.30 -8.98
N LYS A 108 1.90 -28.32 -9.56
CA LYS A 108 2.87 -29.17 -8.84
C LYS A 108 4.23 -28.50 -8.66
N GLN A 109 4.53 -27.46 -9.44
CA GLN A 109 5.73 -26.67 -9.26
C GLN A 109 5.55 -25.70 -8.10
N THR A 110 6.55 -25.61 -7.24
CA THR A 110 6.62 -24.62 -6.17
C THR A 110 7.33 -23.38 -6.69
N ASP A 111 6.81 -22.20 -6.36
CA ASP A 111 7.54 -20.96 -6.62
C ASP A 111 8.85 -20.93 -5.82
N PRO A 112 9.92 -20.33 -6.34
CA PRO A 112 11.14 -20.15 -5.56
C PRO A 112 10.85 -19.33 -4.30
N PRO A 113 11.65 -19.50 -3.23
CA PRO A 113 11.54 -18.63 -2.06
C PRO A 113 11.68 -17.17 -2.49
N LEU A 114 10.84 -16.31 -1.93
CA LEU A 114 10.83 -14.89 -2.24
C LEU A 114 11.41 -14.10 -1.06
N TRP A 115 12.28 -13.15 -1.37
CA TRP A 115 12.86 -12.27 -0.37
C TRP A 115 13.00 -10.86 -0.90
N VAL A 116 12.47 -9.90 -0.15
CA VAL A 116 12.69 -8.48 -0.39
C VAL A 116 13.81 -8.00 0.52
N SER A 117 14.80 -7.35 -0.04
CA SER A 117 15.92 -6.74 0.69
C SER A 117 16.15 -5.30 0.25
N ALA A 118 16.96 -4.55 1.00
CA ALA A 118 17.33 -3.19 0.65
C ALA A 118 18.82 -2.93 0.91
N ALA A 119 19.37 -1.94 0.21
CA ALA A 119 20.75 -1.50 0.39
C ALA A 119 20.98 -0.80 1.74
N SER A 120 19.92 -0.32 2.40
CA SER A 120 19.96 0.38 3.68
C SER A 120 18.60 0.31 4.37
N PRO A 121 18.53 0.37 5.71
CA PRO A 121 17.26 0.54 6.42
C PRO A 121 16.72 1.98 6.34
N MET A 122 17.50 2.94 5.85
CA MET A 122 17.18 4.36 5.94
C MET A 122 16.31 4.85 4.78
N VAL A 123 15.12 5.35 5.09
CA VAL A 123 14.25 6.08 4.14
C VAL A 123 14.37 7.56 4.41
N SER A 124 14.55 8.36 3.35
CA SER A 124 14.58 9.83 3.47
C SER A 124 13.18 10.39 3.32
N VAL A 125 12.79 11.27 4.25
CA VAL A 125 11.54 12.03 4.23
C VAL A 125 11.89 13.48 3.92
N ARG A 126 11.25 14.04 2.89
CA ARG A 126 11.35 15.46 2.55
C ARG A 126 9.98 16.12 2.69
N LEU A 127 9.86 17.06 3.61
CA LEU A 127 8.63 17.82 3.84
C LEU A 127 8.44 18.90 2.77
N ALA A 128 7.20 19.39 2.62
CA ALA A 128 6.89 20.52 1.75
C ALA A 128 7.68 21.80 2.09
N THR A 129 8.11 21.96 3.36
CA THR A 129 8.99 23.06 3.81
C THR A 129 10.41 22.96 3.23
N GLY A 130 10.77 21.82 2.63
CA GLY A 130 12.13 21.52 2.18
C GLY A 130 13.00 20.83 3.23
N GLU A 131 12.55 20.77 4.49
CA GLU A 131 13.23 20.01 5.55
C GLU A 131 13.33 18.54 5.16
N THR A 132 14.50 17.94 5.40
CA THR A 132 14.76 16.53 5.09
C THR A 132 15.35 15.84 6.31
N TYR A 133 14.82 14.67 6.63
CA TYR A 133 15.34 13.80 7.69
C TYR A 133 15.24 12.33 7.27
N GLN A 134 15.86 11.44 8.03
CA GLN A 134 15.85 10.00 7.74
C GLN A 134 15.13 9.23 8.84
N VAL A 135 14.44 8.16 8.44
CA VAL A 135 13.76 7.21 9.32
C VAL A 135 14.31 5.83 9.03
N SER A 136 14.71 5.11 10.08
CA SER A 136 15.11 3.71 9.97
C SER A 136 13.88 2.81 9.92
N ILE A 137 13.79 1.96 8.91
CA ILE A 137 12.74 0.98 8.72
C ILE A 137 13.33 -0.41 8.97
N ASP A 138 12.99 -1.03 10.09
CA ASP A 138 13.55 -2.33 10.50
C ASP A 138 13.40 -3.41 9.41
N GLN A 139 12.24 -3.43 8.76
CA GLN A 139 11.92 -4.36 7.67
C GLN A 139 12.85 -4.22 6.45
N LEU A 140 13.42 -3.03 6.21
CA LEU A 140 14.41 -2.82 5.15
C LEU A 140 15.81 -3.27 5.59
N GLY A 141 16.11 -3.23 6.88
CA GLY A 141 17.38 -3.71 7.44
C GLY A 141 17.47 -5.23 7.50
N THR A 142 16.36 -5.92 7.83
CA THR A 142 16.31 -7.38 7.88
C THR A 142 15.89 -8.02 6.55
N GLY A 143 15.15 -7.28 5.73
CA GLY A 143 14.38 -7.86 4.63
C GLY A 143 13.11 -8.56 5.14
N PHE A 144 12.31 -9.06 4.20
CA PHE A 144 11.06 -9.76 4.49
C PHE A 144 10.60 -10.67 3.35
N ASP A 145 9.82 -11.69 3.70
CA ASP A 145 9.08 -12.50 2.73
C ASP A 145 7.77 -11.78 2.33
N PRO A 146 7.56 -11.47 1.03
CA PRO A 146 6.34 -10.84 0.56
C PRO A 146 5.08 -11.71 0.70
N GLN A 147 5.20 -13.03 0.93
CA GLN A 147 4.09 -13.95 1.22
C GLN A 147 3.60 -13.83 2.67
N GLU A 148 4.50 -13.60 3.61
CA GLU A 148 4.15 -13.49 5.03
C GLU A 148 3.66 -12.08 5.39
N GLN A 149 4.23 -11.07 4.72
CA GLN A 149 3.90 -9.67 4.92
C GLN A 149 3.04 -9.18 3.75
N THR A 150 1.75 -9.51 3.74
CA THR A 150 0.85 -9.22 2.60
C THR A 150 -0.16 -8.10 2.85
N SER A 151 -0.23 -7.58 4.07
CA SER A 151 -1.33 -6.71 4.49
C SER A 151 -0.87 -5.32 4.89
N SER A 152 -1.61 -4.33 4.39
CA SER A 152 -1.53 -2.94 4.83
C SER A 152 -2.10 -2.70 6.24
N SER A 153 -2.70 -3.71 6.89
CA SER A 153 -3.23 -3.60 8.25
C SER A 153 -2.17 -3.78 9.34
N ARG A 154 -1.00 -4.37 9.02
CA ARG A 154 0.08 -4.53 9.99
C ARG A 154 0.67 -3.18 10.36
N LYS A 155 1.03 -3.02 11.63
CA LYS A 155 1.64 -1.81 12.17
C LYS A 155 2.92 -1.48 11.41
N GLY A 156 3.05 -0.20 11.05
CA GLY A 156 4.19 0.31 10.30
C GLY A 156 5.22 1.01 11.17
N THR A 157 6.20 1.64 10.52
CA THR A 157 7.16 2.52 11.18
C THR A 157 6.60 3.94 11.23
N PRO A 158 6.54 4.57 12.41
CA PRO A 158 6.17 5.98 12.52
C PRO A 158 7.15 6.86 11.73
N LEU A 159 6.63 7.74 10.88
CA LEU A 159 7.44 8.67 10.09
C LEU A 159 7.89 9.89 10.92
N GLY A 160 7.36 10.07 12.13
CA GLY A 160 7.82 11.10 13.06
C GLY A 160 7.27 12.49 12.77
N LYS A 161 8.11 13.51 13.03
CA LYS A 161 7.71 14.91 13.28
C LYS A 161 7.48 15.72 12.00
N GLY A 162 6.60 16.70 12.10
CA GLY A 162 6.34 17.69 11.05
C GLY A 162 4.94 17.58 10.48
N ASP A 163 4.61 18.47 9.55
CA ASP A 163 3.35 18.42 8.81
C ASP A 163 3.44 17.33 7.73
N MET A 164 2.74 16.21 7.96
CA MET A 164 2.67 15.06 7.06
C MET A 164 1.51 15.17 6.05
N ASP A 165 0.97 16.36 5.86
CA ASP A 165 -0.07 16.59 4.85
C ASP A 165 0.52 16.65 3.43
N ASP A 166 1.82 16.97 3.26
CA ASP A 166 2.51 17.03 1.96
C ASP A 166 4.02 16.73 2.12
N PHE A 167 4.46 15.55 1.64
CA PHE A 167 5.84 15.10 1.81
C PHE A 167 6.24 14.08 0.73
N THR A 168 7.55 13.84 0.59
CA THR A 168 8.11 12.85 -0.34
C THR A 168 8.94 11.82 0.41
N LEU A 169 8.73 10.55 0.11
CA LEU A 169 9.58 9.45 0.56
C LEU A 169 10.57 9.07 -0.54
N THR A 170 11.85 8.95 -0.19
CA THR A 170 12.88 8.40 -1.07
C THR A 170 13.47 7.16 -0.41
N PHE A 171 13.27 6.02 -1.06
CA PHE A 171 13.75 4.74 -0.59
C PHE A 171 15.19 4.50 -1.04
N PRO A 172 15.98 3.73 -0.29
CA PRO A 172 17.22 3.16 -0.80
C PRO A 172 16.89 2.14 -1.89
N ASP A 173 17.91 1.64 -2.58
CA ASP A 173 17.72 0.57 -3.54
C ASP A 173 17.08 -0.65 -2.87
N ILE A 174 15.93 -1.07 -3.39
CA ILE A 174 15.18 -2.27 -2.96
C ILE A 174 15.37 -3.36 -4.00
N TYR A 175 15.46 -4.60 -3.55
CA TYR A 175 15.66 -5.78 -4.37
C TYR A 175 14.62 -6.85 -4.06
N VAL A 176 14.20 -7.59 -5.08
CA VAL A 176 13.45 -8.86 -4.93
C VAL A 176 14.34 -9.96 -5.46
N ASN A 177 14.72 -10.92 -4.62
CA ASN A 177 15.65 -12.00 -4.98
C ASN A 177 16.93 -11.52 -5.68
N GLY A 178 17.43 -10.35 -5.28
CA GLY A 178 18.63 -9.72 -5.86
C GLY A 178 18.40 -8.87 -7.11
N GLU A 179 17.20 -8.88 -7.69
CA GLU A 179 16.85 -7.98 -8.80
C GLU A 179 16.40 -6.62 -8.26
N LYS A 180 17.01 -5.54 -8.75
CA LYS A 180 16.67 -4.17 -8.34
C LYS A 180 15.25 -3.80 -8.79
N VAL A 181 14.46 -3.31 -7.84
CA VAL A 181 13.14 -2.73 -8.10
C VAL A 181 13.33 -1.26 -8.49
N PRO A 182 12.79 -0.81 -9.64
CA PRO A 182 12.90 0.58 -10.09
C PRO A 182 11.97 1.50 -9.28
N MET A 183 12.30 1.72 -8.01
CA MET A 183 11.59 2.63 -7.11
C MET A 183 12.07 4.06 -7.33
N ALA A 184 11.14 4.95 -7.69
CA ALA A 184 11.37 6.39 -7.65
C ALA A 184 10.82 6.99 -6.35
N PRO A 185 11.16 8.25 -6.04
CA PRO A 185 10.52 8.96 -4.94
C PRO A 185 9.00 8.93 -5.05
N ILE A 186 8.34 8.84 -3.90
CA ILE A 186 6.88 8.77 -3.79
C ILE A 186 6.43 10.03 -3.08
N HIS A 187 5.72 10.88 -3.79
CA HIS A 187 5.06 12.04 -3.21
C HIS A 187 3.74 11.61 -2.58
N PHE A 188 3.52 12.02 -1.34
CA PHE A 188 2.27 11.82 -0.63
C PHE A 188 1.65 13.19 -0.35
N LYS A 189 0.38 13.32 -0.72
CA LYS A 189 -0.40 14.51 -0.44
C LYS A 189 -1.74 14.15 0.17
N LYS A 190 -2.08 14.80 1.27
CA LYS A 190 -3.39 14.74 1.89
C LYS A 190 -4.40 15.37 0.96
N ARG A 191 -5.46 14.61 0.71
CA ARG A 191 -6.61 15.07 -0.07
C ARG A 191 -7.84 15.04 0.80
N GLU A 192 -8.62 16.11 0.71
CA GLU A 192 -9.97 16.18 1.22
C GLU A 192 -10.92 15.97 0.03
N GLU A 193 -11.24 14.72 -0.26
CA GLU A 193 -12.23 14.42 -1.28
C GLU A 193 -13.54 14.00 -0.63
N ARG A 194 -14.65 14.38 -1.29
CA ARG A 194 -15.97 13.86 -0.95
C ARG A 194 -16.15 12.56 -1.73
N TYR A 195 -15.89 11.42 -1.10
CA TYR A 195 -16.29 10.16 -1.69
C TYR A 195 -17.80 9.97 -1.52
N ALA A 196 -18.50 9.74 -2.63
CA ALA A 196 -19.90 9.38 -2.59
C ALA A 196 -20.06 8.11 -1.74
N PRO A 197 -21.09 8.00 -0.88
CA PRO A 197 -21.32 6.79 -0.12
C PRO A 197 -21.56 5.65 -1.11
N VAL A 198 -20.60 4.73 -1.18
CA VAL A 198 -20.86 3.40 -1.73
C VAL A 198 -21.66 2.69 -0.65
N PHE A 199 -22.82 2.13 -1.00
CA PHE A 199 -23.63 1.27 -0.12
C PHE A 199 -22.85 -0.01 0.23
N ASN A 200 -21.76 0.12 0.99
CA ASN A 200 -20.89 -0.92 1.58
C ASN A 200 -19.59 -0.33 2.21
N CYS A 201 -19.57 0.97 2.57
CA CYS A 201 -18.94 1.34 3.85
C CYS A 201 -19.88 0.79 4.95
#